data_AF-A0A2U1QNR3-F1
#
_entry.id   AF-A0A2U1QNR3-F1
#
_cell.length_a   1.000
_cell.length_b   1.000
_cell.length_c   1.000
_cell.angle_alpha   90.00
_cell.angle_beta   90.00
_cell.angle_gamma   90.00
#
_symmetry.space_group_name_H-M   'P 1'
#
loop_
_entity.id
_entity.type
_entity.pdbx_description
1 polymer ?
#
loop_
_entity_poly.entity_id
_entity_poly.type
_entity_poly.pdbx_seq_one_letter_code
_entity_poly.pdbx_strand_id
1 'polypeptide(L)'
;MREVKTRTLNNNSYEGSHVMQYGTQRISNETVSVYQGSFTYWNFTSNPFQSSESMGVVNQRDADLYSMWQTYKKSTGEPEQKRELLKKIKEITAHRTHLDSSVSMIEGQLLADRLIEVRGDGMALEDDWDCLKSMVRTYETHCGSLTQYGMKHT
;
A
#
# COMPACT_ATOMS: atom_id res chain seq x y z
N MET A 1 -12.66 -17.08 3.10
CA MET A 1 -11.91 -15.98 3.75
C MET A 1 -10.85 -16.41 4.76
N ARG A 2 -11.06 -17.45 5.59
CA ARG A 2 -10.09 -17.84 6.64
C ARG A 2 -8.67 -18.11 6.13
N GLU A 3 -8.53 -18.85 5.03
CA GLU A 3 -7.21 -19.15 4.45
C GLU A 3 -6.46 -17.90 3.99
N VAL A 4 -7.15 -16.97 3.31
CA VAL A 4 -6.59 -15.69 2.87
C VAL A 4 -6.13 -14.88 4.09
N LYS A 5 -6.96 -14.77 5.13
CA LYS A 5 -6.61 -14.07 6.37
C LYS A 5 -5.34 -14.64 7.00
N THR A 6 -5.25 -15.96 7.15
CA THR A 6 -4.07 -16.61 7.76
C THR A 6 -2.80 -16.36 6.95
N ARG A 7 -2.87 -16.48 5.62
CA ARG A 7 -1.70 -16.26 4.75
C ARG A 7 -1.25 -14.80 4.76
N THR A 8 -2.17 -13.85 4.65
CA THR A 8 -1.85 -12.41 4.64
C THR A 8 -1.34 -11.91 5.99
N LEU A 9 -1.75 -12.54 7.10
CA LEU A 9 -1.21 -12.25 8.43
C LEU A 9 0.25 -12.73 8.60
N ASN A 10 0.76 -13.58 7.69
CA ASN A 10 2.14 -14.01 7.60
C ASN A 10 2.72 -14.49 8.96
N ASN A 11 2.09 -15.51 9.57
CA ASN A 11 2.42 -16.02 10.92
C ASN A 11 2.40 -14.97 12.04
N ASN A 12 1.52 -13.96 11.95
CA ASN A 12 1.42 -12.88 12.93
C ASN A 12 2.73 -12.07 13.06
N SER A 13 3.52 -12.04 11.98
CA SER A 13 4.69 -11.18 11.90
C SER A 13 4.26 -9.72 11.69
N TYR A 14 5.15 -8.79 12.02
CA TYR A 14 5.00 -7.36 11.71
C TYR A 14 5.01 -7.06 10.20
N GLU A 15 5.28 -8.08 9.38
CA GLU A 15 5.38 -8.02 7.92
C GLU A 15 4.06 -8.38 7.21
N GLY A 16 3.04 -8.81 7.95
CA GLY A 16 1.71 -9.12 7.44
C GLY A 16 0.69 -7.99 7.58
N SER A 17 -0.56 -8.24 7.19
CA SER A 17 -1.67 -7.31 7.40
C SER A 17 -2.97 -8.01 7.78
N HIS A 18 -3.92 -7.22 8.29
CA HIS A 18 -5.23 -7.71 8.70
C HIS A 18 -6.21 -7.66 7.53
N VAL A 19 -6.65 -8.84 7.08
CA VAL A 19 -7.74 -8.94 6.10
C VAL A 19 -9.07 -8.62 6.79
N MET A 20 -9.77 -7.62 6.27
CA MET A 20 -11.04 -7.13 6.79
C MET A 20 -12.23 -7.54 5.91
N GLN A 21 -13.43 -7.59 6.50
CA GLN A 21 -14.69 -7.91 5.81
C GLN A 21 -15.74 -6.85 6.10
N TYR A 22 -16.48 -6.40 5.08
CA TYR A 22 -17.49 -5.36 5.18
C TYR A 22 -18.74 -5.73 4.34
N GLY A 23 -19.85 -5.04 4.58
CA GLY A 23 -21.10 -5.28 3.84
C GLY A 23 -21.88 -6.52 4.30
N THR A 24 -22.66 -7.12 3.40
CA THR A 24 -23.56 -8.24 3.70
C THR A 24 -22.76 -9.53 3.94
N GLN A 25 -22.43 -9.80 5.20
CA GLN A 25 -21.62 -10.96 5.58
C GLN A 25 -22.26 -12.31 5.23
N ARG A 26 -23.58 -12.40 5.07
CA ARG A 26 -24.27 -13.65 4.69
C ARG A 26 -23.80 -14.22 3.34
N ILE A 27 -23.29 -13.37 2.44
CA ILE A 27 -22.72 -13.78 1.15
C ILE A 27 -21.54 -14.74 1.34
N SER A 28 -20.81 -14.66 2.47
CA SER A 28 -19.67 -15.55 2.71
C SER A 28 -20.05 -17.03 2.88
N ASN A 29 -21.35 -17.33 3.00
CA ASN A 29 -21.86 -18.70 3.10
C ASN A 29 -22.11 -19.34 1.73
N GLU A 30 -22.11 -18.55 0.65
CA GLU A 30 -22.27 -19.04 -0.72
C GLU A 30 -20.98 -19.69 -1.24
N THR A 31 -21.12 -20.54 -2.25
CA THR A 31 -19.94 -21.15 -2.89
C THR A 31 -19.21 -20.14 -3.76
N VAL A 32 -17.87 -20.13 -3.70
CA VAL A 32 -17.02 -19.22 -4.50
C VAL A 32 -17.31 -19.35 -6.01
N SER A 33 -17.79 -20.51 -6.46
CA SER A 33 -18.13 -20.78 -7.86
C SER A 33 -19.24 -19.88 -8.42
N VAL A 34 -20.13 -19.35 -7.57
CA VAL A 34 -21.17 -18.40 -7.98
C VAL A 34 -20.55 -17.08 -8.47
N TYR A 35 -19.36 -16.74 -7.97
CA TYR A 35 -18.67 -15.48 -8.24
C TYR A 35 -17.49 -15.63 -9.20
N GLN A 36 -16.75 -16.74 -9.12
CA GLN A 36 -15.51 -16.97 -9.87
C GLN A 36 -15.65 -18.05 -10.96
N GLY A 37 -16.84 -18.67 -11.08
CA GLY A 37 -17.05 -19.85 -11.93
C GLY A 37 -16.48 -21.12 -11.31
N SER A 38 -16.69 -22.25 -12.00
CA SER A 38 -16.13 -23.56 -11.60
C SER A 38 -15.25 -24.09 -12.73
N PHE A 39 -14.10 -24.65 -12.35
CA PHE A 39 -13.16 -25.28 -13.29
C PHE A 39 -13.09 -26.78 -12.99
N THR A 40 -13.45 -27.61 -13.97
CA THR A 40 -13.66 -29.06 -13.80
C THR A 40 -12.48 -29.93 -14.22
N TYR A 41 -11.37 -29.34 -14.70
CA TYR A 41 -10.26 -30.10 -15.31
C TYR A 41 -9.20 -30.61 -14.31
N TRP A 42 -9.27 -30.27 -13.02
CA TRP A 42 -8.24 -30.65 -12.03
C TRP A 42 -8.81 -31.47 -10.87
N ASN A 43 -8.52 -32.77 -10.87
CA ASN A 43 -8.62 -33.62 -9.69
C ASN A 43 -7.48 -33.23 -8.72
N PHE A 44 -7.76 -32.33 -7.77
CA PHE A 44 -6.81 -32.02 -6.69
C PHE A 44 -6.68 -33.21 -5.73
N THR A 45 -5.77 -34.14 -6.03
CA THR A 45 -5.11 -34.90 -4.97
C THR A 45 -4.14 -33.96 -4.27
N SER A 46 -4.50 -33.52 -3.05
CA SER A 46 -3.66 -32.78 -2.08
C SER A 46 -2.90 -31.57 -2.63
N ASN A 47 -3.36 -30.36 -2.28
CA ASN A 47 -2.74 -29.09 -2.66
C ASN A 47 -1.28 -29.02 -2.16
N PRO A 48 -0.24 -29.17 -3.02
CA PRO A 48 1.15 -29.26 -2.58
C PRO A 48 1.73 -27.91 -2.11
N PHE A 49 0.96 -26.82 -2.24
CA PHE A 49 1.37 -25.44 -1.93
C PHE A 49 0.77 -24.90 -0.63
N GLN A 50 0.24 -25.76 0.24
CA GLN A 50 -0.20 -25.36 1.57
C GLN A 50 1.00 -25.20 2.52
N SER A 51 2.09 -24.57 2.09
CA SER A 51 3.12 -24.15 3.03
C SER A 51 2.57 -22.97 3.83
N SER A 52 2.45 -23.16 5.15
CA SER A 52 2.20 -22.09 6.12
C SER A 52 3.49 -21.34 6.46
N GLU A 53 4.45 -21.37 5.55
CA GLU A 53 5.75 -20.72 5.74
C GLU A 53 5.62 -19.23 5.51
N SER A 54 6.39 -18.47 6.31
CA SER A 54 6.48 -17.03 6.13
C SER A 54 7.00 -16.71 4.73
N MET A 55 6.34 -15.77 4.05
CA MET A 55 6.78 -15.29 2.75
C MET A 55 7.61 -14.01 2.91
N GLY A 56 8.66 -13.86 2.10
CA GLY A 56 9.34 -12.58 1.97
C GLY A 56 8.40 -11.54 1.34
N VAL A 57 8.30 -10.38 1.97
CA VAL A 57 7.40 -9.30 1.53
C VAL A 57 8.16 -7.99 1.29
N VAL A 58 7.51 -7.08 0.58
CA VAL A 58 7.97 -5.69 0.39
C VAL A 58 6.77 -4.78 0.62
N ASN A 59 6.96 -3.67 1.34
CA ASN A 59 5.90 -2.68 1.50
C ASN A 59 5.47 -2.15 0.13
N GLN A 60 4.15 -2.08 -0.11
CA GLN A 60 3.61 -1.64 -1.40
C GLN A 60 4.12 -0.24 -1.80
N ARG A 61 4.35 0.65 -0.83
CA ARG A 61 4.87 2.01 -1.07
C ARG A 61 6.35 2.01 -1.47
N ASP A 62 7.09 0.94 -1.17
CA ASP A 62 8.52 0.83 -1.45
C ASP A 62 8.82 -0.09 -2.64
N ALA A 63 7.81 -0.83 -3.12
CA ALA A 63 7.97 -1.86 -4.15
C ALA A 63 8.54 -1.31 -5.48
N ASP A 64 8.17 -0.09 -5.86
CA ASP A 64 8.66 0.58 -7.05
C ASP A 64 10.15 0.92 -6.94
N LEU A 65 10.56 1.60 -5.86
CA LEU A 65 11.95 1.93 -5.58
C LEU A 65 12.80 0.68 -5.37
N TYR A 66 12.25 -0.34 -4.68
CA TYR A 66 12.90 -1.62 -4.52
C TYR A 66 13.20 -2.27 -5.88
N SER A 67 12.19 -2.35 -6.76
CA SER A 67 12.34 -2.92 -8.11
C SER A 67 13.38 -2.16 -8.93
N MET A 68 13.34 -0.82 -8.91
CA MET A 68 14.34 0.03 -9.59
C MET A 68 15.74 -0.22 -9.04
N TRP A 69 15.90 -0.33 -7.73
CA TRP A 69 17.19 -0.59 -7.09
C TRP A 69 17.74 -1.97 -7.43
N GLN A 70 16.90 -3.01 -7.45
CA GLN A 70 17.31 -4.35 -7.90
C GLN A 70 17.77 -4.33 -9.36
N THR A 71 17.07 -3.58 -10.21
CA THR A 71 17.43 -3.40 -11.63
C THR A 71 18.78 -2.68 -11.77
N TYR A 72 18.99 -1.60 -11.01
CA TYR A 72 20.26 -0.86 -10.98
C TYR A 72 21.45 -1.75 -10.58
N LYS A 73 21.29 -2.59 -9.55
CA LYS A 73 22.34 -3.52 -9.09
C LYS A 73 22.70 -4.58 -10.14
N LYS A 74 21.70 -5.09 -10.87
CA LYS A 74 21.90 -6.13 -11.90
C LYS A 74 22.44 -5.59 -13.23
N SER A 75 22.38 -4.28 -13.45
CA SER A 75 22.91 -3.67 -14.68
C SER A 75 24.45 -3.71 -14.70
N THR A 76 25.01 -4.51 -15.62
CA THR A 76 26.45 -4.76 -15.78
C THR A 76 27.05 -4.21 -17.08
N GLY A 77 26.23 -3.81 -18.07
CA GLY A 77 26.71 -3.52 -19.43
C GLY A 77 26.36 -2.15 -20.02
N GLU A 78 25.50 -1.35 -19.40
CA GLU A 78 24.99 -0.10 -20.00
C GLU A 78 25.15 1.10 -19.04
N PRO A 79 26.31 1.80 -19.09
CA PRO A 79 26.61 2.89 -18.16
C PRO A 79 25.58 4.02 -18.19
N GLU A 80 25.05 4.34 -19.37
CA GLU A 80 24.09 5.42 -19.55
C GLU A 80 22.73 5.09 -18.93
N GLN A 81 22.16 3.93 -19.27
CA GLN A 81 20.90 3.48 -18.66
C GLN A 81 21.00 3.35 -17.14
N LYS A 82 22.16 2.87 -16.65
CA LYS A 82 22.43 2.76 -15.22
C LYS A 82 22.49 4.14 -14.54
N ARG A 83 23.07 5.14 -15.20
CA ARG A 83 23.11 6.53 -14.71
C ARG A 83 21.72 7.16 -14.68
N GLU A 84 20.94 7.01 -15.75
CA GLU A 84 19.58 7.54 -15.82
C GLU A 84 18.65 6.87 -14.80
N LEU A 85 18.78 5.56 -14.60
CA LEU A 85 18.03 4.85 -13.56
C LEU A 85 18.39 5.36 -12.15
N LEU A 86 19.67 5.56 -11.86
CA LEU A 86 20.10 6.11 -10.57
C LEU A 86 19.59 7.54 -10.37
N LYS A 87 19.61 8.36 -11.42
CA LYS A 87 19.04 9.71 -11.40
C LYS A 87 17.55 9.67 -11.07
N LYS A 88 16.79 8.82 -11.75
CA LYS A 88 15.34 8.64 -11.48
C LYS A 88 15.06 8.18 -10.05
N ILE A 89 15.84 7.24 -9.52
CA ILE A 89 15.72 6.80 -8.11
C ILE A 89 15.93 7.98 -7.16
N LYS A 90 16.96 8.81 -7.40
CA LYS A 90 17.24 10.00 -6.57
C LYS A 90 16.11 11.03 -6.65
N GLU A 91 15.57 11.28 -7.84
CA GLU A 91 14.47 12.22 -8.05
C GLU A 91 13.19 11.76 -7.31
N ILE A 92 12.83 10.48 -7.41
CA ILE A 92 11.67 9.93 -6.70
C ILE A 92 11.88 10.01 -5.19
N THR A 93 13.05 9.61 -4.68
CA THR A 93 13.36 9.69 -3.24
C THR A 93 13.29 11.13 -2.75
N ALA A 94 13.89 12.08 -3.47
CA ALA A 94 13.86 13.50 -3.09
C ALA A 94 12.43 14.06 -3.08
N HIS A 95 11.62 13.70 -4.08
CA HIS A 95 10.21 14.10 -4.13
C HIS A 95 9.41 13.55 -2.94
N ARG A 96 9.60 12.28 -2.59
CA ARG A 96 8.95 11.67 -1.41
C ARG A 96 9.37 12.33 -0.10
N THR A 97 10.66 12.67 0.05
CA THR A 97 11.16 13.40 1.22
C THR A 97 10.58 14.80 1.33
N HIS A 98 10.50 15.53 0.21
CA HIS A 98 9.86 16.86 0.15
C HIS A 98 8.39 16.78 0.55
N LEU A 99 7.67 15.79 0.04
CA LEU A 99 6.26 15.55 0.34
C LEU A 99 6.04 15.30 1.83
N ASP A 100 6.75 14.33 2.41
CA ASP A 100 6.68 13.99 3.84
C ASP A 100 6.99 15.20 4.73
N SER A 101 8.02 15.97 4.35
CA SER A 101 8.45 17.16 5.10
C SER A 101 7.44 18.30 5.00
N SER A 102 6.82 18.48 3.84
CA SER A 102 5.79 19.51 3.63
C SER A 102 4.54 19.22 4.46
N VAL A 103 4.07 17.97 4.49
CA VAL A 103 2.93 17.57 5.34
C VAL A 103 3.26 17.76 6.81
N SER A 104 4.41 17.27 7.27
CA SER A 104 4.83 17.42 8.67
C SER A 104 4.95 18.88 9.10
N MET A 105 5.41 19.77 8.21
CA MET A 105 5.47 21.21 8.49
C MET A 105 4.06 21.82 8.64
N ILE A 106 3.12 21.46 7.77
CA ILE A 106 1.72 21.93 7.83
C ILE A 106 1.06 21.45 9.13
N GLU A 107 1.24 20.17 9.47
CA GLU A 107 0.73 19.60 10.73
C GLU A 107 1.29 20.34 11.94
N GLY A 108 2.61 20.55 12.00
CA GLY A 108 3.25 21.28 13.09
C GLY A 108 2.74 22.73 13.24
N GLN A 109 2.42 23.39 12.13
CA GLN A 109 1.89 24.76 12.14
C GLN A 109 0.41 24.83 12.57
N LEU A 110 -0.41 23.87 12.12
CA LEU A 110 -1.86 23.91 12.36
C LEU A 110 -2.28 23.25 13.67
N LEU A 111 -1.57 22.20 14.09
CA LEU A 111 -2.00 21.34 15.18
C LEU A 111 -1.26 21.60 16.50
N ALA A 112 -0.19 22.38 16.49
CA ALA A 112 0.56 22.82 17.69
C ALA A 112 0.74 21.69 18.73
N ASP A 113 1.34 20.58 18.31
CA ASP A 113 1.58 19.34 19.08
C ASP A 113 0.33 18.53 19.51
N ARG A 114 -0.86 18.78 18.95
CA ARG A 114 -1.97 17.83 19.11
C ARG A 114 -1.65 16.52 18.39
N LEU A 115 -1.86 15.41 19.09
CA LEU A 115 -1.75 14.07 18.51
C LEU A 115 -2.80 13.91 17.39
N ILE A 116 -2.35 13.38 16.26
CA ILE A 116 -3.25 12.89 15.22
C ILE A 116 -3.95 11.66 15.78
N GLU A 117 -5.22 11.79 16.13
CA GLU A 117 -6.02 10.68 16.63
C GLU A 117 -6.51 9.84 15.44
N VAL A 118 -6.21 8.54 15.49
CA VAL A 118 -6.85 7.57 14.61
C VAL A 118 -8.28 7.38 15.09
N ARG A 119 -9.26 7.66 14.24
CA ARG A 119 -10.67 7.44 14.54
C ARG A 119 -10.91 5.96 14.85
N GLY A 120 -11.85 5.69 15.77
CA GLY A 120 -12.19 4.32 16.17
C GLY A 120 -12.71 3.45 15.03
N ASP A 121 -12.56 2.13 15.16
CA ASP A 121 -12.99 1.16 14.15
C ASP A 121 -14.46 1.34 13.75
N GLY A 122 -14.71 1.35 12.44
CA GLY A 122 -16.06 1.48 11.87
C GLY A 122 -16.56 2.92 11.73
N MET A 123 -15.81 3.92 12.21
CA MET A 123 -16.09 5.32 11.95
C MET A 123 -15.66 5.71 10.53
N ALA A 124 -16.36 6.68 9.94
CA ALA A 124 -15.90 7.30 8.69
C ALA A 124 -14.58 8.05 8.95
N LEU A 125 -13.66 7.98 7.97
CA LEU A 125 -12.38 8.67 8.03
C LEU A 125 -12.55 10.19 8.19
N GLU A 126 -13.49 10.76 7.45
CA GLU A 126 -13.82 12.19 7.47
C GLU A 126 -15.33 12.39 7.50
N ASP A 127 -15.74 13.53 8.09
CA ASP A 127 -17.15 13.92 8.16
C ASP A 127 -17.58 14.72 6.92
N ASP A 128 -16.64 15.46 6.31
CA ASP A 128 -16.85 16.27 5.11
C ASP A 128 -15.85 15.89 4.01
N TRP A 129 -16.31 15.07 3.07
CA TRP A 129 -15.52 14.61 1.93
C TRP A 129 -15.15 15.73 0.94
N ASP A 130 -15.91 16.81 0.88
CA ASP A 130 -15.60 17.95 0.01
C ASP A 130 -14.56 18.86 0.65
N CYS A 131 -14.58 19.00 1.98
CA CYS A 131 -13.48 19.60 2.74
C CYS A 131 -12.16 18.84 2.49
N LEU A 132 -12.14 17.51 2.62
CA LEU A 132 -10.97 16.69 2.34
C LEU A 132 -10.40 16.94 0.93
N LYS A 133 -11.26 16.88 -0.10
CA LYS A 133 -10.84 17.17 -1.49
C LYS A 133 -10.30 18.59 -1.65
N SER A 134 -10.91 19.57 -0.99
CA SER A 134 -10.46 20.96 -1.03
C SER A 134 -9.08 21.12 -0.38
N MET A 135 -8.83 20.45 0.75
CA MET A 135 -7.53 20.45 1.42
C MET A 135 -6.44 19.81 0.55
N VAL A 136 -6.73 18.66 -0.06
CA VAL A 136 -5.80 18.01 -1.01
C VAL A 136 -5.50 18.93 -2.20
N ARG A 137 -6.51 19.58 -2.81
CA ARG A 137 -6.29 20.53 -3.92
C ARG A 137 -5.44 21.73 -3.50
N THR A 138 -5.66 22.24 -2.29
CA THR A 138 -4.88 23.36 -1.74
C THR A 138 -3.44 22.95 -1.54
N TYR A 139 -3.19 21.77 -0.97
CA TYR A 139 -1.85 21.20 -0.86
C TYR A 139 -1.19 21.06 -2.23
N GLU A 140 -1.85 20.43 -3.21
CA GLU A 140 -1.25 20.18 -4.52
C GLU A 140 -0.92 21.47 -5.28
N THR A 141 -1.69 22.54 -5.06
CA THR A 141 -1.47 23.87 -5.66
C THR A 141 -0.18 24.52 -5.14
N HIS A 142 0.16 24.32 -3.86
CA HIS A 142 1.26 25.04 -3.21
C HIS A 142 2.51 24.17 -2.96
N CYS A 143 2.35 22.86 -2.77
CA CYS A 143 3.41 21.93 -2.39
C CYS A 143 3.80 20.97 -3.52
N GLY A 144 3.02 20.92 -4.61
CA GLY A 144 3.20 19.99 -5.72
C GLY A 144 2.29 18.74 -5.60
N SER A 145 2.25 17.93 -6.66
CA SER A 145 1.34 16.77 -6.70
C SER A 145 1.59 15.79 -5.56
N LEU A 146 0.50 15.26 -4.99
CA LEU A 146 0.54 14.27 -3.92
C LEU A 146 1.05 12.91 -4.43
N THR A 147 0.86 12.60 -5.72
CA THR A 147 1.15 11.30 -6.33
C THR A 147 0.50 10.11 -5.60
N GLN A 148 0.72 8.88 -6.07
CA GLN A 148 0.25 7.70 -5.34
C GLN A 148 0.94 7.51 -3.98
N TYR A 149 2.19 7.95 -3.85
CA TYR A 149 2.93 7.83 -2.59
C TYR A 149 2.30 8.67 -1.48
N GLY A 150 1.90 9.90 -1.79
CA GLY A 150 1.38 10.85 -0.81
C GLY A 150 -0.01 10.54 -0.28
N MET A 151 -0.75 9.58 -0.88
CA MET A 151 -2.00 9.04 -0.31
C MET A 151 -1.80 8.39 1.07
N LYS A 152 -0.56 8.27 1.55
CA LYS A 152 -0.26 7.90 2.95
C LYS A 152 -0.61 8.99 3.97
N HIS A 153 -0.81 10.23 3.53
CA HIS A 153 -1.07 11.42 4.35
C HIS A 153 -2.53 11.90 4.26
N THR A 154 -3.40 11.04 3.74
CA THR A 154 -4.85 11.24 3.66
C THR A 154 -5.51 10.14 4.45
#